data_AF-A0A7C9DL17-F1
#
_entry.id   AF-A0A7C9DL17-F1
#
_cell.length_a   1.000
_cell.length_b   1.000
_cell.length_c   1.000
_cell.angle_alpha   90.00
_cell.angle_beta   90.00
_cell.angle_gamma   90.00
#
_symmetry.space_group_name_H-M   'P 1'
#
loop_
_entity.id
_entity.type
_entity.pdbx_description
1 polymer ?
#
loop_
_entity_poly.entity_id
_entity_poly.type
_entity_poly.pdbx_seq_one_letter_code
_entity_poly.pdbx_strand_id
1 'polypeptide(L)'
;KTCEQEGYIKMVAGEGRPLTGEDSEEERYAPLMCFDCHGWVPLEFSFLGPQWRVESVSGTVYENVDLSKGEWAEFDEKGNCPVAIANLRSRFVLEPKAGELKDPYVASSTVD
;
A
#
# COMPACT_ATOMS: atom_id res chain seq x y z
N LYS A 1 -23.62 13.16 12.42
CA LYS A 1 -23.40 11.69 12.44
C LYS A 1 -24.32 11.11 13.50
N THR A 2 -25.50 10.64 13.11
CA THR A 2 -26.50 10.02 14.00
C THR A 2 -26.92 8.68 13.40
N CYS A 3 -25.93 7.81 13.22
CA CYS A 3 -26.13 6.39 12.97
C CYS A 3 -25.29 5.67 14.02
N GLU A 4 -25.91 4.78 14.80
CA GLU A 4 -25.27 4.00 15.88
C GLU A 4 -24.37 2.88 15.34
N GLN A 5 -23.96 2.95 14.07
CA GLN A 5 -23.20 1.91 13.42
C GLN A 5 -21.76 1.90 13.93
N GLU A 6 -21.49 0.95 14.82
CA GLU A 6 -20.15 0.64 15.29
C GLU A 6 -19.38 -0.17 14.23
N GLY A 7 -18.10 0.16 14.07
CA GLY A 7 -17.20 -0.52 13.17
C GLY A 7 -15.76 -0.39 13.63
N TYR A 8 -14.88 -1.20 13.05
CA TYR A 8 -13.46 -1.15 13.31
C TYR A 8 -12.66 -1.41 12.04
N ILE A 9 -11.43 -0.90 12.05
CA ILE A 9 -10.37 -1.23 11.10
C ILE A 9 -9.17 -1.62 11.96
N LYS A 10 -8.72 -2.88 11.85
CA LYS A 10 -7.61 -3.41 12.63
C LYS A 10 -6.53 -3.92 11.69
N MET A 11 -5.31 -3.43 11.83
CA MET A 11 -4.17 -3.95 11.09
C MET A 11 -3.87 -5.40 11.52
N VAL A 12 -3.72 -6.29 10.55
CA VAL A 12 -3.31 -7.68 10.78
C VAL A 12 -1.78 -7.72 10.78
N ALA A 13 -1.19 -8.00 11.94
CA ALA A 13 0.26 -8.05 12.07
C ALA A 13 0.84 -9.26 11.33
N GLY A 14 2.02 -9.08 10.72
CA GLY A 14 2.70 -10.12 9.95
C GLY A 14 2.26 -10.23 8.49
N GLU A 15 1.24 -9.49 8.09
CA GLU A 15 0.78 -9.43 6.70
C GLU A 15 1.40 -8.24 5.96
N GLY A 16 1.71 -8.47 4.68
CA GLY A 16 2.28 -7.48 3.78
C GLY A 16 3.80 -7.47 3.71
N ARG A 17 4.35 -6.61 2.85
CA ARG A 17 5.79 -6.47 2.60
C ARG A 17 6.16 -5.08 2.07
N PRO A 18 7.43 -4.66 2.19
CA PRO A 18 7.90 -3.43 1.57
C PRO A 18 7.72 -3.43 0.04
N LEU A 19 7.55 -2.24 -0.53
CA LEU A 19 7.66 -2.00 -1.97
C LEU A 19 9.13 -2.15 -2.38
N THR A 20 9.41 -2.88 -3.47
CA THR A 20 10.76 -3.08 -3.98
C THR A 20 11.01 -2.32 -5.28
N GLY A 21 12.28 -2.25 -5.70
CA GLY A 21 12.66 -1.75 -7.01
C GLY A 21 12.03 -2.58 -8.13
N GLU A 22 12.02 -3.91 -8.01
CA GLU A 22 11.39 -4.82 -8.98
C GLU A 22 9.88 -4.56 -9.13
N ASP A 23 9.15 -4.32 -8.03
CA ASP A 23 7.74 -3.92 -8.12
C ASP A 23 7.57 -2.62 -8.90
N SER A 24 8.47 -1.67 -8.70
CA SER A 24 8.43 -0.36 -9.34
C SER A 24 8.75 -0.47 -10.84
N GLU A 25 9.75 -1.27 -11.22
CA GLU A 25 10.13 -1.53 -12.61
C GLU A 25 9.02 -2.23 -13.39
N GLU A 26 8.26 -3.10 -12.73
CA GLU A 26 7.12 -3.81 -13.33
C GLU A 26 5.77 -3.10 -13.16
N GLU A 27 5.77 -1.87 -12.62
CA GLU A 27 4.56 -1.08 -12.29
C GLU A 27 3.53 -1.84 -11.44
N ARG A 28 4.00 -2.71 -10.53
CA ARG A 28 3.18 -3.52 -9.63
C ARG A 28 2.98 -2.86 -8.27
N TYR A 29 1.80 -3.08 -7.71
CA TYR A 29 1.52 -2.74 -6.32
C TYR A 29 2.10 -3.83 -5.40
N ALA A 30 2.85 -3.41 -4.36
CA ALA A 30 3.19 -4.28 -3.25
C ALA A 30 2.04 -4.31 -2.22
N PRO A 31 1.66 -5.49 -1.70
CA PRO A 31 0.71 -5.58 -0.61
C PRO A 31 1.39 -5.08 0.68
N LEU A 32 1.27 -3.80 0.98
CA LEU A 32 2.02 -3.17 2.08
C LEU A 32 1.49 -3.57 3.46
N MET A 33 0.17 -3.72 3.60
CA MET A 33 -0.50 -4.00 4.87
C MET A 33 -1.88 -4.62 4.62
N CYS A 34 -2.37 -5.40 5.59
CA CYS A 34 -3.70 -5.99 5.57
C CYS A 34 -4.53 -5.49 6.75
N PHE A 35 -5.82 -5.29 6.54
CA PHE A 35 -6.77 -4.82 7.55
C PHE A 35 -7.96 -5.76 7.69
N ASP A 36 -8.26 -6.17 8.92
CA ASP A 36 -9.55 -6.73 9.29
C ASP A 36 -10.54 -5.59 9.53
N CYS A 37 -11.59 -5.56 8.72
CA CYS A 37 -12.54 -4.47 8.64
C CYS A 37 -13.96 -4.98 8.96
N HIS A 38 -14.63 -4.33 9.91
CA HIS A 38 -16.04 -4.59 10.22
C HIS A 38 -16.82 -3.28 10.26
N GLY A 39 -17.86 -3.15 9.45
CA GLY A 39 -18.71 -1.95 9.41
C GLY A 39 -18.09 -0.73 8.73
N TRP A 40 -16.75 -0.60 8.71
CA TRP A 40 -16.01 0.47 8.04
C TRP A 40 -15.01 -0.11 7.05
N VAL A 41 -14.78 0.58 5.93
CA VAL A 41 -13.78 0.21 4.92
C VAL A 41 -12.88 1.42 4.63
N PRO A 42 -11.56 1.21 4.45
CA PRO A 42 -10.67 2.28 4.05
C PRO A 42 -10.89 2.65 2.58
N LEU A 43 -10.80 3.94 2.26
CA LEU A 43 -11.02 4.47 0.90
C LEU A 43 -9.73 5.00 0.28
N GLU A 44 -8.95 5.74 1.06
CA GLU A 44 -7.71 6.37 0.63
C GLU A 44 -6.61 6.15 1.67
N PHE A 45 -5.36 6.16 1.21
CA PHE A 45 -4.19 6.05 2.06
C PHE A 45 -3.32 7.28 1.87
N SER A 46 -2.95 7.91 2.97
CA SER A 46 -1.96 8.98 2.99
C SER A 46 -0.65 8.40 3.50
N PHE A 47 0.42 8.51 2.71
CA PHE A 47 1.72 7.99 3.09
C PHE A 47 2.26 8.68 4.35
N LEU A 48 1.93 9.95 4.59
CA LEU A 48 2.42 10.75 5.72
C LEU A 48 3.96 10.64 5.88
N GLY A 49 4.47 11.15 6.99
CA GLY A 49 5.89 11.19 7.30
C GLY A 49 6.12 11.98 8.58
N PRO A 50 7.33 11.96 9.16
CA PRO A 50 8.58 11.36 8.67
C PRO A 50 8.88 10.01 9.35
N GLN A 51 8.23 8.93 8.90
CA GLN A 51 8.27 7.62 9.60
C GLN A 51 8.69 6.47 8.69
N TRP A 52 9.03 6.77 7.44
CA TRP A 52 9.42 5.75 6.47
C TRP A 52 10.90 5.42 6.58
N ARG A 53 11.20 4.14 6.42
CA ARG A 53 12.57 3.63 6.22
C ARG A 53 12.71 3.24 4.76
N VAL A 54 13.75 3.75 4.10
CA VAL A 54 14.08 3.46 2.71
C VAL A 54 15.49 2.88 2.63
N GLU A 55 15.70 1.92 1.74
CA GLU A 55 17.01 1.33 1.49
C GLU A 55 17.34 1.41 0.00
N SER A 56 18.48 2.01 -0.33
CA SER A 56 18.93 2.12 -1.72
C SER A 56 19.47 0.79 -2.24
N VAL A 57 19.64 0.67 -3.55
CA VAL A 57 20.28 -0.49 -4.19
C VAL A 57 21.72 -0.73 -3.73
N SER A 58 22.40 0.31 -3.23
CA SER A 58 23.75 0.17 -2.67
C SER A 58 23.73 -0.28 -1.20
N GLY A 59 22.54 -0.38 -0.58
CA GLY A 59 22.33 -0.72 0.82
C GLY A 59 22.48 0.47 1.77
N THR A 60 22.41 1.71 1.27
CA THR A 60 22.33 2.91 2.13
C THR A 60 20.91 3.02 2.69
N VAL A 61 20.81 3.14 4.01
CA VAL A 61 19.54 3.20 4.74
C VAL A 61 19.23 4.64 5.13
N TYR A 62 18.02 5.08 4.82
CA TYR A 62 17.47 6.38 5.18
C TYR A 62 16.31 6.17 6.14
N GLU A 63 16.43 6.73 7.35
CA GLU A 63 15.40 6.69 8.38
C GLU A 63 14.63 8.03 8.42
N ASN A 64 13.41 8.00 8.93
CA ASN A 64 12.54 9.19 9.04
C ASN A 64 12.30 9.90 7.70
N VAL A 65 12.12 9.14 6.61
CA VAL A 65 11.77 9.69 5.31
C VAL A 65 10.34 10.23 5.33
N ASP A 66 10.15 11.44 4.83
CA ASP A 66 8.84 12.08 4.67
C ASP A 66 8.29 11.84 3.27
N LEU A 67 7.17 11.10 3.17
CA LEU A 67 6.47 10.81 1.92
C LEU A 67 5.10 11.51 1.88
N SER A 68 4.85 12.50 2.75
CA SER A 68 3.59 13.23 2.80
C SER A 68 3.21 13.93 1.48
N LYS A 69 4.20 14.22 0.64
CA LYS A 69 4.02 14.79 -0.71
C LYS A 69 4.02 13.75 -1.84
N GLY A 70 4.18 12.46 -1.53
CA GLY A 70 4.27 11.38 -2.51
C GLY A 70 5.60 11.32 -3.28
N GLU A 71 6.60 12.10 -2.86
CA GLU A 71 7.92 12.19 -3.48
C GLU A 71 9.01 12.40 -2.43
N TRP A 72 10.21 11.91 -2.73
CA TRP A 72 11.43 12.10 -1.95
C TRP A 72 12.65 11.85 -2.84
N ALA A 73 13.74 12.58 -2.64
CA ALA A 73 14.98 12.38 -3.40
C ALA A 73 16.20 12.76 -2.57
N GLU A 74 17.29 12.02 -2.76
CA GLU A 74 18.60 12.25 -2.13
C GLU A 74 19.73 11.81 -3.08
N PHE A 75 20.97 12.05 -2.67
CA PHE A 75 22.15 11.51 -3.35
C PHE A 75 22.79 10.40 -2.49
N ASP A 76 22.86 9.18 -3.02
CA ASP A 76 23.50 8.06 -2.34
C ASP A 76 25.01 8.09 -2.59
N GLU A 77 25.76 8.57 -1.60
CA GLU A 77 27.23 8.67 -1.68
C GLU A 77 27.91 7.31 -1.90
N LYS A 78 27.34 6.22 -1.34
CA LYS A 78 27.91 4.88 -1.46
C LYS A 78 27.72 4.32 -2.88
N GLY A 79 26.54 4.54 -3.45
CA GLY A 79 26.24 4.17 -4.84
C GLY A 79 26.79 5.16 -5.87
N ASN A 80 27.17 6.36 -5.43
CA ASN A 80 27.52 7.52 -6.25
C ASN A 80 26.45 7.82 -7.31
N CYS A 81 25.18 7.81 -6.90
CA CYS A 81 24.05 8.02 -7.79
C CYS A 81 22.87 8.72 -7.08
N PRO A 82 22.03 9.46 -7.82
CA PRO A 82 20.79 9.98 -7.27
C PRO A 82 19.82 8.83 -6.97
N VAL A 83 19.10 8.95 -5.85
CA VAL A 83 18.01 8.05 -5.46
C VAL A 83 16.74 8.87 -5.30
N ALA A 84 15.61 8.31 -5.74
CA ALA A 84 14.34 9.00 -5.67
C ALA A 84 13.17 8.02 -5.52
N ILE A 85 12.15 8.48 -4.82
CA ILE A 85 10.80 7.94 -4.80
C ILE A 85 9.91 9.01 -5.42
N ALA A 86 9.12 8.64 -6.42
CA ALA A 86 8.18 9.54 -7.08
C ALA A 86 6.95 8.76 -7.54
N ASN A 87 5.87 9.49 -7.85
CA ASN A 87 4.62 8.91 -8.35
C ASN A 87 4.03 7.81 -7.45
N LEU A 88 4.17 7.94 -6.13
CA LEU A 88 3.57 6.98 -5.20
C LEU A 88 2.05 6.91 -5.38
N ARG A 89 1.54 5.67 -5.45
CA ARG A 89 0.12 5.37 -5.56
C ARG A 89 -0.24 4.29 -4.57
N SER A 90 -1.47 4.36 -4.06
CA SER A 90 -2.03 3.38 -3.15
C SER A 90 -3.43 3.00 -3.61
N ARG A 91 -3.81 1.75 -3.38
CA ARG A 91 -5.20 1.29 -3.52
C ARG A 91 -5.48 0.23 -2.46
N PHE A 92 -6.74 0.13 -2.07
CA PHE A 92 -7.23 -1.01 -1.30
C PHE A 92 -7.81 -2.04 -2.26
N VAL A 93 -7.44 -3.30 -2.05
CA VAL A 93 -8.04 -4.46 -2.72
C VAL A 93 -8.63 -5.36 -1.65
N LEU A 94 -9.77 -6.00 -1.96
CA LEU A 94 -10.34 -6.99 -1.07
C LEU A 94 -9.51 -8.27 -1.18
N GLU A 95 -8.98 -8.74 -0.05
CA GLU A 95 -8.38 -10.06 0.04
C GLU A 95 -9.49 -11.10 0.25
N PRO A 96 -9.72 -12.01 -0.72
CA PRO A 96 -10.69 -13.09 -0.54
C PRO A 96 -10.19 -14.02 0.57
N LYS A 97 -11.06 -14.36 1.53
CA LYS A 97 -10.71 -15.39 2.50
C LYS A 97 -10.50 -16.71 1.77
N ALA A 98 -9.44 -17.44 2.13
CA ALA A 98 -9.17 -18.77 1.60
C ALA A 98 -10.42 -19.65 1.74
N GLY A 99 -11.01 -20.06 0.61
CA GLY A 99 -12.27 -20.82 0.55
C GLY A 99 -13.47 -20.08 -0.06
N GLU A 100 -13.37 -18.76 -0.30
CA GLU A 100 -14.42 -17.94 -0.95
C GLU A 100 -14.06 -17.53 -2.38
N LEU A 101 -13.40 -18.41 -3.15
CA LEU A 101 -13.35 -18.24 -4.61
C LEU A 101 -14.76 -18.49 -5.18
N LYS A 102 -15.61 -17.45 -5.18
CA LYS A 102 -16.76 -17.41 -6.07
C LYS A 102 -16.28 -16.85 -7.40
N ASP A 103 -16.46 -17.61 -8.46
CA ASP A 103 -16.05 -17.29 -9.82
C ASP A 103 -16.22 -15.79 -10.13
N PRO A 104 -15.16 -15.09 -10.55
CA PRO A 104 -15.32 -13.75 -11.04
C PRO A 104 -16.10 -13.85 -12.37
N TYR A 105 -17.21 -13.12 -12.48
CA TYR A 105 -18.03 -12.94 -13.68
C TYR A 105 -19.12 -13.99 -13.99
N VAL A 106 -20.26 -13.92 -13.29
CA VAL A 106 -21.58 -14.07 -13.93
C VAL A 106 -22.51 -12.96 -13.44
N ALA A 107 -22.41 -11.79 -14.07
CA ALA A 107 -23.55 -10.87 -14.12
C ALA A 107 -24.39 -11.28 -15.35
N SER A 108 -25.30 -12.24 -15.18
CA SER A 108 -26.32 -12.48 -16.19
C SER A 108 -27.40 -11.40 -16.04
N SER A 109 -27.31 -10.34 -16.84
CA SER A 109 -28.46 -9.49 -17.09
C SER A 109 -29.40 -10.25 -18.02
N THR A 110 -30.45 -10.87 -17.48
CA THR A 110 -31.66 -11.10 -18.27
C THR A 110 -32.43 -9.79 -18.28
N VAL A 111 -32.57 -9.21 -19.46
CA VAL A 111 -33.49 -8.11 -19.72
C VAL A 111 -34.80 -8.76 -20.15
N ASP A 112 -35.85 -8.57 -19.36
CA ASP A 112 -37.24 -8.76 -19.82
C ASP A 112 -37.70 -7.54 -20.62
#